data_AF-A0A1G6NQG5-F1
#
_entry.id   AF-A0A1G6NQG5-F1
#
_cell.length_a   1.000
_cell.length_b   1.000
_cell.length_c   1.000
_cell.angle_alpha   90.00
_cell.angle_beta   90.00
_cell.angle_gamma   90.00
#
_symmetry.space_group_name_H-M   'P 1'
#
loop_
_entity.id
_entity.type
_entity.pdbx_description
1 polymer ?
#
loop_
_entity_poly.entity_id
_entity_poly.type
_entity_poly.pdbx_seq_one_letter_code
_entity_poly.pdbx_strand_id
1 'polypeptide(L)'
;MRIGQLADAAGTTTRTVRHYHRLGLLEEPRRRSNGYREYDVGDVLRLMRVRWLADSGVPLAAVASILSDDAAGEGSSDPAADLRALIGALNGERERLARRQTRLAAMLADVESGRPLSALPAEVVDALAAAVEGAESPAVVAALRRERDLLEMLALSGSVPESHLFSYAATVADDERRPRYLAILADWSDLEGREPDSAEAEIDALARRLADYFEDENVAATPQSGVVDTRAAGEMAVGLAEVIPDPSQREVVLRAQRALAGCMPEDGQVR
;
A
#
# COMPACT_ATOMS: atom_id res chain seq x y z
N MET A 1 5.85 49.82 -24.81
CA MET A 1 6.71 48.65 -25.13
C MET A 1 6.05 47.79 -26.21
N ARG A 2 6.82 47.14 -27.09
CA ARG A 2 6.29 46.16 -28.08
C ARG A 2 6.20 44.76 -27.46
N ILE A 3 5.44 43.84 -28.08
CA ILE A 3 5.26 42.46 -27.58
C ILE A 3 6.59 41.70 -27.34
N GLY A 4 7.60 41.94 -28.18
CA GLY A 4 8.94 41.36 -27.99
C GLY A 4 9.59 41.86 -26.69
N GLN A 5 9.60 43.18 -26.50
CA GLN A 5 10.13 43.81 -25.28
C GLN A 5 9.36 43.40 -24.02
N LEU A 6 8.04 43.20 -24.11
CA LEU A 6 7.22 42.66 -23.02
C LEU A 6 7.63 41.22 -22.69
N ALA A 7 7.77 40.38 -23.72
CA ALA A 7 8.18 38.99 -23.54
C ALA A 7 9.57 38.90 -22.90
N ASP A 8 10.53 39.68 -23.40
CA ASP A 8 11.90 39.74 -22.87
C ASP A 8 11.92 40.23 -21.41
N ALA A 9 11.20 41.32 -21.11
CA ALA A 9 11.11 41.87 -19.76
C ALA A 9 10.47 40.90 -18.76
N ALA A 10 9.49 40.12 -19.22
CA ALA A 10 8.87 39.08 -18.40
C ALA A 10 9.60 37.73 -18.48
N GLY A 11 10.74 37.63 -19.20
CA GLY A 11 11.54 36.41 -19.38
C GLY A 11 10.85 35.27 -20.13
N THR A 12 9.88 35.55 -21.00
CA THR A 12 9.03 34.57 -21.70
C THR A 12 9.12 34.73 -23.22
N THR A 13 8.31 33.98 -23.97
CA THR A 13 8.24 34.08 -25.42
C THR A 13 7.02 34.90 -25.87
N THR A 14 7.12 35.55 -27.03
CA THR A 14 5.97 36.23 -27.65
C THR A 14 4.81 35.25 -27.93
N ARG A 15 5.10 33.96 -28.14
CA ARG A 15 4.10 32.89 -28.26
C ARG A 15 3.31 32.72 -26.96
N THR A 16 3.98 32.73 -25.81
CA THR A 16 3.35 32.66 -24.48
C THR A 16 2.48 33.89 -24.22
N VAL A 17 2.97 35.09 -24.53
CA VAL A 17 2.16 36.32 -24.39
C VAL A 17 0.87 36.25 -25.22
N ARG A 18 0.96 35.81 -26.48
CA ARG A 18 -0.22 35.59 -27.33
C ARG A 18 -1.15 34.50 -26.77
N HIS A 19 -0.59 33.48 -26.13
CA HIS A 19 -1.38 32.43 -25.51
C HIS A 19 -2.20 32.97 -24.33
N TYR A 20 -1.59 33.78 -23.47
CA TYR A 20 -2.28 34.39 -22.34
C TYR A 20 -3.32 35.43 -22.74
N HIS A 21 -3.10 36.17 -23.83
CA HIS A 21 -4.17 36.99 -24.42
C HIS A 21 -5.37 36.15 -24.85
N ARG A 22 -5.16 35.01 -25.53
CA ARG A 22 -6.25 34.11 -25.95
C ARG A 22 -7.01 33.52 -24.77
N LEU A 23 -6.34 33.29 -23.65
CA LEU A 23 -6.95 32.79 -22.41
C LEU A 23 -7.60 33.91 -21.56
N GLY A 24 -7.53 35.18 -21.98
CA GLY A 24 -8.03 36.32 -21.20
C GLY A 24 -7.18 36.66 -19.97
N LEU A 25 -6.03 36.03 -19.79
CA LEU A 25 -5.13 36.27 -18.65
C LEU A 25 -4.38 37.60 -18.77
N LEU A 26 -4.23 38.12 -19.99
CA LEU A 26 -3.65 39.43 -20.28
C LEU A 26 -4.61 40.18 -21.20
N GLU A 27 -5.06 41.37 -20.82
CA GLU A 27 -5.90 42.20 -21.69
C GLU A 27 -5.13 42.60 -22.94
N GLU A 28 -5.80 42.66 -24.09
CA GLU A 28 -5.15 43.17 -25.31
C GLU A 28 -5.12 44.71 -25.27
N PRO A 29 -3.93 45.35 -25.25
CA PRO A 29 -3.87 46.80 -25.21
C PRO A 29 -4.37 47.43 -26.51
N ARG A 30 -4.79 48.69 -26.39
CA ARG A 30 -5.30 49.50 -27.51
C ARG A 30 -4.24 49.59 -28.62
N ARG A 31 -4.72 49.49 -29.87
CA ARG A 31 -3.86 49.75 -31.03
C ARG A 31 -3.64 51.26 -31.16
N ARG A 32 -2.39 51.67 -31.33
CA ARG A 32 -2.06 53.06 -31.70
C ARG A 32 -2.52 53.34 -33.14
N SER A 33 -2.56 54.62 -33.52
CA SER A 33 -2.90 55.09 -34.86
C SER A 33 -2.05 54.49 -35.99
N ASN A 34 -0.87 53.96 -35.65
CA ASN A 34 0.04 53.24 -36.56
C ASN A 34 -0.21 51.72 -36.63
N GLY A 35 -1.28 51.20 -36.01
CA GLY A 35 -1.67 49.79 -36.06
C GLY A 35 -0.97 48.86 -35.06
N TYR A 36 0.06 49.34 -34.33
CA TYR A 36 0.79 48.52 -33.36
C TYR A 36 0.11 48.52 -31.98
N ARG A 37 0.15 47.37 -31.31
CA ARG A 37 -0.18 47.25 -29.87
C ARG A 37 0.99 47.77 -29.04
N GLU A 38 0.69 48.52 -28.00
CA GLU A 38 1.69 49.02 -27.06
C GLU A 38 1.35 48.56 -25.65
N TYR A 39 2.36 47.99 -24.98
CA TYR A 39 2.28 47.52 -23.60
C TYR A 39 2.95 48.51 -22.65
N ASP A 40 2.43 48.62 -21.44
CA ASP A 40 3.03 49.42 -20.37
C ASP A 40 3.67 48.54 -19.27
N VAL A 41 4.09 49.17 -18.16
CA VAL A 41 4.70 48.47 -17.03
C VAL A 41 3.66 47.62 -16.28
N GLY A 42 2.39 48.02 -16.28
CA GLY A 42 1.29 47.24 -15.70
C GLY A 42 1.09 45.92 -16.42
N ASP A 43 1.18 45.91 -17.75
CA ASP A 43 1.15 44.68 -18.56
C ASP A 43 2.31 43.73 -18.23
N VAL A 44 3.52 44.28 -18.04
CA VAL A 44 4.69 43.50 -17.61
C VAL A 44 4.43 42.88 -16.24
N LEU A 45 3.95 43.66 -15.27
CA LEU A 45 3.66 43.18 -13.92
C LEU A 45 2.57 42.10 -13.92
N ARG A 46 1.49 42.29 -14.70
CA ARG A 46 0.42 41.29 -14.83
C ARG A 46 0.95 40.00 -15.45
N LEU A 47 1.75 40.09 -16.51
CA LEU A 47 2.36 38.93 -17.15
C LEU A 47 3.30 38.18 -16.18
N MET A 48 4.12 38.90 -15.41
CA MET A 48 4.99 38.29 -14.40
C MET A 48 4.19 37.61 -13.28
N ARG A 49 3.07 38.18 -12.84
CA ARG A 49 2.17 37.57 -11.84
C ARG A 49 1.51 36.29 -12.36
N VAL A 50 0.99 36.30 -13.58
CA VAL A 50 0.42 35.11 -14.24
C VAL A 50 1.45 33.99 -14.27
N ARG A 51 2.69 34.30 -14.66
CA ARG A 51 3.78 33.34 -14.70
C ARG A 51 4.16 32.82 -13.33
N TRP A 52 4.32 33.69 -12.34
CA TRP A 52 4.65 33.28 -10.98
C TRP A 52 3.64 32.28 -10.42
N LEU A 53 2.33 32.49 -10.66
CA LEU A 53 1.29 31.55 -10.26
C LEU A 53 1.37 30.23 -11.06
N ALA A 54 1.53 30.30 -12.38
CA ALA A 54 1.64 29.12 -13.23
C ALA A 54 2.87 28.26 -12.90
N ASP A 55 4.02 28.91 -12.70
CA ASP A 55 5.29 28.27 -12.32
C ASP A 55 5.20 27.65 -10.90
N SER A 56 4.27 28.12 -10.06
CA SER A 56 3.95 27.55 -8.75
C SER A 56 2.99 26.34 -8.83
N GLY A 57 2.60 25.91 -10.03
CA GLY A 57 1.70 24.77 -10.24
C GLY A 57 0.21 25.13 -10.23
N VAL A 58 -0.15 26.42 -10.21
CA VAL A 58 -1.55 26.84 -10.32
C VAL A 58 -2.03 26.66 -11.76
N PRO A 59 -3.14 25.93 -12.00
CA PRO A 59 -3.70 25.80 -13.34
C PRO A 59 -4.08 27.17 -13.92
N LEU A 60 -3.77 27.41 -15.21
CA LEU A 60 -4.05 28.69 -15.86
C LEU A 60 -5.53 29.13 -15.79
N ALA A 61 -6.46 28.17 -15.69
CA ALA A 61 -7.89 28.45 -15.47
C ALA A 61 -8.15 29.10 -14.10
N ALA A 62 -7.45 28.66 -13.05
CA ALA A 62 -7.55 29.24 -11.71
C ALA A 62 -6.79 30.58 -11.62
N VAL A 63 -5.69 30.76 -12.36
CA VAL A 63 -4.92 32.02 -12.40
C VAL A 63 -5.80 33.22 -12.75
N ALA A 64 -6.78 33.05 -13.65
CA ALA A 64 -7.73 34.12 -13.98
C ALA A 64 -8.54 34.58 -12.77
N SER A 65 -9.07 33.64 -11.99
CA SER A 65 -9.88 33.90 -10.79
C SER A 65 -9.06 34.47 -9.62
N ILE A 66 -7.78 34.12 -9.52
CA ILE A 66 -6.89 34.64 -8.48
C ILE A 66 -6.48 36.09 -8.77
N LEU A 67 -6.35 36.45 -10.05
CA LEU A 67 -5.89 37.77 -10.50
C LEU A 67 -7.03 38.73 -10.88
N SER A 68 -8.29 38.34 -10.75
CA SER A 68 -9.43 39.23 -10.91
C SER A 68 -9.60 40.09 -9.66
N ASP A 69 -9.56 41.41 -9.84
CA ASP A 69 -9.80 42.39 -8.77
C ASP A 69 -11.28 42.38 -8.30
N ASP A 70 -12.18 41.76 -9.07
CA ASP A 70 -13.60 41.56 -8.76
C ASP A 70 -13.82 40.33 -7.86
N ALA A 71 -13.34 40.39 -6.62
CA ALA A 71 -13.54 39.33 -5.62
C ALA A 71 -15.01 39.13 -5.16
N ALA A 72 -15.98 39.78 -5.80
CA ALA A 72 -17.38 39.87 -5.37
C ALA A 72 -18.42 39.59 -6.48
N GLY A 73 -18.04 38.91 -7.56
CA GLY A 73 -18.99 38.42 -8.56
C GLY A 73 -19.57 37.06 -8.18
N GLU A 74 -20.90 36.90 -8.28
CA GLU A 74 -21.60 35.62 -8.13
C GLU A 74 -21.05 34.60 -9.15
N GLY A 75 -20.18 33.70 -8.69
CA GLY A 75 -19.52 32.68 -9.52
C GLY A 75 -17.98 32.65 -9.49
N SER A 76 -17.31 33.53 -8.72
CA SER A 76 -15.85 33.46 -8.54
C SER A 76 -15.47 32.24 -7.68
N SER A 77 -14.50 31.44 -8.13
CA SER A 77 -13.84 30.42 -7.31
C SER A 77 -13.21 31.08 -6.09
N ASP A 78 -13.20 30.42 -4.92
CA ASP A 78 -12.44 30.89 -3.75
C ASP A 78 -10.94 30.62 -3.99
N PRO A 79 -10.12 31.65 -4.29
CA PRO A 79 -8.70 31.50 -4.54
C PRO A 79 -7.97 30.76 -3.41
N ALA A 80 -8.42 30.98 -2.17
CA ALA A 80 -7.83 30.35 -1.00
C ALA A 80 -8.20 28.86 -0.93
N ALA A 81 -9.41 28.47 -1.34
CA ALA A 81 -9.80 27.05 -1.43
C ALA A 81 -8.97 26.32 -2.49
N ASP A 82 -8.82 26.90 -3.69
CA ASP A 82 -8.03 26.30 -4.78
C ASP A 82 -6.56 26.11 -4.37
N LEU A 83 -5.95 27.14 -3.76
CA LEU A 83 -4.58 27.04 -3.27
C LEU A 83 -4.43 26.01 -2.15
N ARG A 84 -5.39 25.91 -1.22
CA ARG A 84 -5.39 24.86 -0.17
C ARG A 84 -5.47 23.46 -0.79
N ALA A 85 -6.31 23.26 -1.80
CA ALA A 85 -6.43 21.98 -2.50
C ALA A 85 -5.11 21.58 -3.19
N LEU A 86 -4.44 22.51 -3.87
CA LEU A 86 -3.13 22.29 -4.48
C LEU A 86 -2.07 21.93 -3.43
N ILE A 87 -2.02 22.65 -2.30
CA ILE A 87 -1.12 22.33 -1.18
C ILE A 87 -1.39 20.92 -0.64
N GLY A 88 -2.66 20.55 -0.46
CA GLY A 88 -3.06 19.22 -0.01
C GLY A 88 -2.60 18.11 -0.97
N ALA A 89 -2.78 18.31 -2.28
CA ALA A 89 -2.33 17.37 -3.30
C ALA A 89 -0.80 17.21 -3.31
N LEU A 90 -0.05 18.32 -3.19
CA LEU A 90 1.41 18.30 -3.10
C LEU A 90 1.90 17.59 -1.83
N ASN A 91 1.24 17.80 -0.69
CA ASN A 91 1.56 17.10 0.55
C ASN A 91 1.31 15.59 0.41
N GLY A 92 0.18 15.18 -0.18
CA GLY A 92 -0.10 13.77 -0.46
C GLY A 92 0.94 13.13 -1.38
N GLU A 93 1.39 13.84 -2.42
CA GLU A 93 2.46 13.36 -3.31
C GLU A 93 3.80 13.26 -2.58
N ARG A 94 4.15 14.24 -1.73
CA ARG A 94 5.36 14.19 -0.89
C ARG A 94 5.36 12.97 0.02
N GLU A 95 4.23 12.68 0.68
CA GLU A 95 4.10 11.50 1.54
C GLU A 95 4.24 10.20 0.72
N ARG A 96 3.64 10.14 -0.47
CA ARG A 96 3.76 8.98 -1.36
C ARG A 96 5.21 8.75 -1.79
N LEU A 97 5.92 9.80 -2.17
CA LEU A 97 7.33 9.73 -2.53
C LEU A 97 8.21 9.34 -1.34
N ALA A 98 7.93 9.89 -0.15
CA ALA A 98 8.63 9.52 1.08
C ALA A 98 8.46 8.03 1.39
N ARG A 99 7.23 7.48 1.32
CA ARG A 99 6.97 6.04 1.52
C ARG A 99 7.75 5.18 0.52
N ARG A 100 7.80 5.59 -0.75
CA ARG A 100 8.59 4.89 -1.79
C ARG A 100 10.09 4.92 -1.48
N GLN A 101 10.61 6.07 -1.07
CA GLN A 101 12.01 6.23 -0.71
C GLN A 101 12.38 5.36 0.50
N THR A 102 11.55 5.32 1.55
CA THR A 102 11.74 4.43 2.70
C THR A 102 11.78 2.96 2.28
N ARG A 103 10.87 2.53 1.41
CA ARG A 103 10.84 1.14 0.90
C ARG A 103 12.11 0.80 0.12
N LEU A 104 12.56 1.69 -0.77
CA LEU A 104 13.79 1.48 -1.53
C LEU A 104 15.03 1.47 -0.63
N ALA A 105 15.07 2.29 0.42
CA ALA A 105 16.17 2.30 1.38
C ALA A 105 16.25 0.99 2.18
N ALA A 106 15.10 0.42 2.58
CA ALA A 106 15.06 -0.90 3.21
C ALA A 106 15.57 -2.01 2.28
N MET A 107 15.07 -2.03 1.04
CA MET A 107 15.55 -2.98 0.01
C MET A 107 17.06 -2.86 -0.25
N LEU A 108 17.60 -1.63 -0.26
CA LEU A 108 19.03 -1.41 -0.40
C LEU A 108 19.81 -1.99 0.77
N ALA A 109 19.36 -1.76 2.01
CA ALA A 109 19.99 -2.32 3.20
C ALA A 109 20.00 -3.85 3.19
N ASP A 110 18.93 -4.49 2.70
CA ASP A 110 18.87 -5.95 2.54
C ASP A 110 19.92 -6.45 1.55
N VAL A 111 20.00 -5.83 0.37
CA VAL A 111 21.00 -6.20 -0.65
C VAL A 111 22.42 -5.99 -0.14
N GLU A 112 22.70 -4.87 0.53
CA GLU A 112 24.03 -4.56 1.08
C GLU A 112 24.44 -5.52 2.21
N SER A 113 23.48 -6.05 2.97
CA SER A 113 23.71 -7.06 4.00
C SER A 113 23.74 -8.49 3.46
N GLY A 114 23.57 -8.68 2.14
CA GLY A 114 23.54 -10.00 1.50
C GLY A 114 22.26 -10.79 1.77
N ARG A 115 21.21 -10.14 2.29
CA ARG A 115 19.90 -10.73 2.50
C ARG A 115 19.12 -10.77 1.18
N PRO A 116 18.29 -11.81 0.95
CA PRO A 116 17.41 -11.83 -0.21
C PRO A 116 16.37 -10.69 -0.09
N LEU A 117 16.07 -10.05 -1.22
CA LEU A 117 14.95 -9.11 -1.28
C LEU A 117 13.65 -9.86 -1.04
N SER A 118 12.89 -9.44 -0.02
CA SER A 118 11.58 -9.99 0.28
C SER A 118 10.54 -8.89 0.44
N ALA A 119 9.29 -9.22 0.15
CA ALA A 119 8.14 -8.39 0.53
C ALA A 119 7.76 -8.55 2.01
N LEU A 120 8.34 -9.53 2.69
CA LEU A 120 8.12 -9.76 4.12
C LEU A 120 8.96 -8.80 4.97
N PRO A 121 8.44 -8.37 6.14
CA PRO A 121 9.25 -7.72 7.16
C PRO A 121 10.49 -8.57 7.52
N ALA A 122 11.61 -7.90 7.79
CA ALA A 122 12.89 -8.58 8.07
C ALA A 122 12.77 -9.56 9.26
N GLU A 123 11.95 -9.21 10.25
CA GLU A 123 11.67 -10.02 11.43
C GLU A 123 11.02 -11.37 11.05
N VAL A 124 10.12 -11.38 10.06
CA VAL A 124 9.50 -12.61 9.55
C VAL A 124 10.54 -13.46 8.81
N VAL A 125 11.35 -12.82 7.97
CA VAL A 125 12.41 -13.51 7.21
C VAL A 125 13.42 -14.16 8.16
N ASP A 126 13.86 -13.42 9.19
CA ASP A 126 14.82 -13.89 10.17
C ASP A 126 14.24 -15.02 11.04
N ALA A 127 12.96 -14.90 11.46
CA ALA A 127 12.28 -15.95 12.23
C ALA A 127 12.13 -17.27 11.42
N LEU A 128 11.73 -17.17 10.15
CA LEU A 128 11.63 -18.32 9.25
C LEU A 128 12.99 -18.93 8.95
N ALA A 129 14.03 -18.11 8.76
CA ALA A 129 15.39 -18.60 8.58
C ALA A 129 15.87 -19.39 9.80
N ALA A 130 15.66 -18.87 11.01
CA ALA A 130 15.99 -19.56 12.25
C ALA A 130 15.19 -20.87 12.43
N ALA A 131 13.90 -20.88 12.07
CA ALA A 131 13.09 -22.08 12.09
C ALA A 131 13.59 -23.14 11.09
N VAL A 132 14.02 -22.72 9.89
CA VAL A 132 14.63 -23.61 8.89
C VAL A 132 15.97 -24.18 9.36
N GLU A 133 16.81 -23.36 10.01
CA GLU A 133 18.09 -23.81 10.57
C GLU A 133 17.91 -24.81 11.72
N GLY A 134 16.86 -24.64 12.53
CA GLY A 134 16.52 -25.54 13.65
C GLY A 134 15.75 -26.80 13.25
N ALA A 135 15.29 -26.91 12.00
CA ALA A 135 14.49 -28.05 11.56
C ALA A 135 15.35 -29.29 11.25
N GLU A 136 15.05 -30.41 11.93
CA GLU A 136 15.79 -31.66 11.75
C GLU A 136 15.36 -32.47 10.51
N SER A 137 14.11 -32.26 10.04
CA SER A 137 13.52 -33.01 8.93
C SER A 137 13.54 -32.20 7.61
N PRO A 138 14.01 -32.79 6.49
CA PRO A 138 13.92 -32.15 5.17
C PRO A 138 12.48 -31.81 4.76
N ALA A 139 11.49 -32.58 5.22
CA ALA A 139 10.09 -32.34 4.92
C ALA A 139 9.57 -31.08 5.64
N VAL A 140 9.97 -30.88 6.89
CA VAL A 140 9.68 -29.65 7.66
C VAL A 140 10.35 -28.43 7.02
N VAL A 141 11.60 -28.56 6.57
CA VAL A 141 12.28 -27.48 5.82
C VAL A 141 11.50 -27.12 4.55
N ALA A 142 10.99 -28.12 3.81
CA ALA A 142 10.17 -27.87 2.62
C ALA A 142 8.82 -27.22 2.97
N ALA A 143 8.19 -27.60 4.08
CA ALA A 143 6.96 -26.97 4.57
C ALA A 143 7.18 -25.49 4.94
N LEU A 144 8.23 -25.18 5.70
CA LEU A 144 8.59 -23.79 6.07
C LEU A 144 8.91 -22.92 4.84
N ARG A 145 9.56 -23.49 3.81
CA ARG A 145 9.80 -22.77 2.55
C ARG A 145 8.51 -22.47 1.79
N ARG A 146 7.60 -23.45 1.69
CA ARG A 146 6.27 -23.26 1.10
C ARG A 146 5.50 -22.17 1.85
N GLU A 147 5.55 -22.21 3.18
CA GLU A 147 4.90 -21.21 4.02
C GLU A 147 5.46 -19.81 3.81
N ARG A 148 6.80 -19.65 3.76
CA ARG A 148 7.44 -18.39 3.39
C ARG A 148 6.92 -17.86 2.05
N ASP A 149 6.86 -18.71 1.03
CA ASP A 149 6.42 -18.31 -0.31
C ASP A 149 4.94 -17.87 -0.31
N LEU A 150 4.10 -18.50 0.52
CA LEU A 150 2.70 -18.08 0.71
C LEU A 150 2.59 -16.73 1.41
N LEU A 151 3.35 -16.51 2.47
CA LEU A 151 3.39 -15.22 3.17
C LEU A 151 3.88 -14.11 2.23
N GLU A 152 4.89 -14.40 1.42
CA GLU A 152 5.44 -13.44 0.45
C GLU A 152 4.41 -13.08 -0.62
N MET A 153 3.67 -14.06 -1.13
CA MET A 153 2.55 -13.83 -2.03
C MET A 153 1.47 -12.94 -1.39
N LEU A 154 1.11 -13.22 -0.14
CA LEU A 154 0.10 -12.45 0.61
C LEU A 154 0.55 -11.01 0.91
N ALA A 155 1.84 -10.81 1.19
CA ALA A 155 2.41 -9.48 1.37
C ALA A 155 2.41 -8.69 0.05
N LEU A 156 2.76 -9.34 -1.06
CA LEU A 156 2.76 -8.72 -2.39
C LEU A 156 1.35 -8.39 -2.89
N SER A 157 0.35 -9.20 -2.56
CA SER A 157 -1.05 -8.92 -2.92
C SER A 157 -1.65 -7.76 -2.12
N GLY A 158 -1.03 -7.40 -0.99
CA GLY A 158 -1.55 -6.40 -0.07
C GLY A 158 -2.79 -6.86 0.70
N SER A 159 -3.06 -8.17 0.71
CA SER A 159 -4.24 -8.76 1.34
C SER A 159 -4.08 -8.97 2.85
N VAL A 160 -2.85 -8.88 3.36
CA VAL A 160 -2.54 -9.09 4.78
C VAL A 160 -1.93 -7.81 5.38
N PRO A 161 -2.50 -7.27 6.48
CA PRO A 161 -1.90 -6.18 7.23
C PRO A 161 -0.52 -6.56 7.77
N GLU A 162 0.44 -5.63 7.76
CA GLU A 162 1.79 -5.88 8.31
C GLU A 162 1.75 -6.36 9.78
N SER A 163 0.79 -5.88 10.58
CA SER A 163 0.64 -6.31 11.98
C SER A 163 0.41 -7.82 12.13
N HIS A 164 -0.26 -8.46 11.17
CA HIS A 164 -0.48 -9.90 11.19
C HIS A 164 0.82 -10.66 10.89
N LEU A 165 1.64 -10.14 9.95
CA LEU A 165 2.96 -10.69 9.66
C LEU A 165 3.89 -10.58 10.89
N PHE A 166 3.84 -9.46 11.62
CA PHE A 166 4.59 -9.32 12.87
C PHE A 166 4.13 -10.29 13.96
N SER A 167 2.82 -10.49 14.11
CA SER A 167 2.29 -11.47 15.07
C SER A 167 2.79 -12.88 14.74
N TYR A 168 2.75 -13.25 13.46
CA TYR A 168 3.31 -14.53 12.99
C TYR A 168 4.81 -14.66 13.29
N ALA A 169 5.60 -13.63 12.96
CA ALA A 169 7.04 -13.62 13.24
C ALA A 169 7.34 -13.82 14.72
N ALA A 170 6.58 -13.15 15.60
CA ALA A 170 6.74 -13.27 17.04
C ALA A 170 6.53 -14.70 17.52
N THR A 171 5.52 -15.40 16.98
CA THR A 171 5.25 -16.79 17.36
C THR A 171 6.33 -17.75 16.85
N VAL A 172 6.78 -17.61 15.61
CA VAL A 172 7.85 -18.46 15.06
C VAL A 172 9.18 -18.18 15.76
N ALA A 173 9.44 -16.92 16.14
CA ALA A 173 10.63 -16.52 16.89
C ALA A 173 10.59 -16.93 18.36
N ASP A 174 9.43 -17.24 18.95
CA ASP A 174 9.30 -17.66 20.34
C ASP A 174 9.89 -19.06 20.57
N ASP A 175 10.97 -19.16 21.37
CA ASP A 175 11.67 -20.41 21.64
C ASP A 175 10.82 -21.45 22.41
N GLU A 176 9.79 -21.03 23.15
CA GLU A 176 8.87 -21.94 23.84
C GLU A 176 7.80 -22.49 22.88
N ARG A 177 7.36 -21.67 21.91
CA ARG A 177 6.29 -22.05 20.96
C ARG A 177 6.82 -22.72 19.71
N ARG A 178 8.01 -22.35 19.24
CA ARG A 178 8.63 -22.87 18.02
C ARG A 178 8.68 -24.40 17.99
N PRO A 179 9.06 -25.13 19.06
CA PRO A 179 9.08 -26.59 19.04
C PRO A 179 7.68 -27.20 18.82
N ARG A 180 6.63 -26.62 19.43
CA ARG A 180 5.24 -27.06 19.23
C ARG A 180 4.79 -26.82 17.79
N TYR A 181 5.17 -25.68 17.21
CA TYR A 181 4.89 -25.34 15.82
C TYR A 181 5.58 -26.29 14.83
N LEU A 182 6.88 -26.55 15.03
CA LEU A 182 7.64 -27.47 14.19
C LEU A 182 7.11 -28.91 14.27
N ALA A 183 6.60 -29.34 15.42
CA ALA A 183 5.95 -30.64 15.56
C ALA A 183 4.64 -30.74 14.75
N ILE A 184 3.84 -29.67 14.72
CA ILE A 184 2.65 -29.59 13.85
C ILE A 184 3.07 -29.69 12.38
N LEU A 185 4.12 -28.98 11.97
CA LEU A 185 4.64 -29.05 10.60
C LEU A 185 5.22 -30.42 10.23
N ALA A 186 5.80 -31.14 11.20
CA ALA A 186 6.31 -32.50 10.98
C ALA A 186 5.14 -33.46 10.68
N ASP A 187 4.12 -33.48 11.53
CA ASP A 187 2.95 -34.34 11.31
C ASP A 187 2.14 -33.93 10.08
N TRP A 188 2.09 -32.64 9.77
CA TRP A 188 1.54 -32.12 8.52
C TRP A 188 2.29 -32.69 7.31
N SER A 189 3.63 -32.72 7.37
CA SER A 189 4.46 -33.25 6.30
C SER A 189 4.30 -34.77 6.14
N ASP A 190 4.07 -35.50 7.23
CA ASP A 190 3.84 -36.96 7.21
C ASP A 190 2.50 -37.36 6.56
N LEU A 191 1.57 -36.41 6.42
CA LEU A 191 0.32 -36.63 5.68
C LEU A 191 0.49 -36.52 4.15
N GLU A 192 1.60 -35.95 3.67
CA GLU A 192 1.81 -35.68 2.25
C GLU A 192 1.78 -36.98 1.42
N GLY A 193 0.89 -37.04 0.43
CA GLY A 193 0.70 -38.20 -0.44
C GLY A 193 -0.16 -39.32 0.14
N ARG A 194 -0.71 -39.17 1.37
CA ARG A 194 -1.67 -40.12 1.95
C ARG A 194 -3.10 -39.78 1.48
N GLU A 195 -3.91 -40.81 1.25
CA GLU A 195 -5.33 -40.62 0.97
C GLU A 195 -6.10 -40.30 2.27
N PRO A 196 -7.06 -39.37 2.27
CA PRO A 196 -7.76 -38.93 3.48
C PRO A 196 -8.39 -40.08 4.28
N ASP A 197 -9.01 -41.04 3.60
CA ASP A 197 -9.65 -42.20 4.22
C ASP A 197 -8.66 -43.11 4.97
N SER A 198 -7.39 -43.08 4.58
CA SER A 198 -6.31 -43.88 5.18
C SER A 198 -5.58 -43.19 6.34
N ALA A 199 -5.92 -41.93 6.61
CA ALA A 199 -5.23 -41.09 7.59
C ALA A 199 -6.21 -40.31 8.49
N GLU A 200 -7.46 -40.77 8.60
CA GLU A 200 -8.54 -40.03 9.26
C GLU A 200 -8.21 -39.68 10.73
N ALA A 201 -7.62 -40.62 11.47
CA ALA A 201 -7.24 -40.42 12.86
C ALA A 201 -6.11 -39.38 13.02
N GLU A 202 -5.11 -39.42 12.14
CA GLU A 202 -4.01 -38.47 12.11
C GLU A 202 -4.48 -37.08 11.68
N ILE A 203 -5.37 -36.99 10.68
CA ILE A 203 -6.01 -35.75 10.24
C ILE A 203 -6.77 -35.11 11.40
N ASP A 204 -7.57 -35.87 12.15
CA ASP A 204 -8.33 -35.36 13.29
C ASP A 204 -7.45 -34.93 14.47
N ALA A 205 -6.37 -35.67 14.74
CA ALA A 205 -5.43 -35.31 15.79
C ALA A 205 -4.64 -34.05 15.44
N LEU A 206 -4.23 -33.90 14.18
CA LEU A 206 -3.53 -32.71 13.71
C LEU A 206 -4.47 -31.49 13.64
N ALA A 207 -5.69 -31.66 13.16
CA ALA A 207 -6.68 -30.58 13.09
C ALA A 207 -6.99 -29.98 14.46
N ARG A 208 -7.15 -30.83 15.50
CA ARG A 208 -7.34 -30.36 16.88
C ARG A 208 -6.14 -29.61 17.42
N ARG A 209 -4.93 -30.14 17.25
CA ARG A 209 -3.71 -29.45 17.70
C ARG A 209 -3.49 -28.11 16.99
N LEU A 210 -3.82 -28.04 15.71
CA LEU A 210 -3.77 -26.81 14.94
C LEU A 210 -4.78 -25.79 15.46
N ALA A 211 -6.01 -26.21 15.77
CA ALA A 211 -7.02 -25.35 16.39
C ALA A 211 -6.58 -24.84 17.78
N ASP A 212 -6.10 -25.74 18.66
CA ASP A 212 -5.60 -25.39 20.00
C ASP A 212 -4.45 -24.38 19.91
N TYR A 213 -3.55 -24.56 18.94
CA TYR A 213 -2.42 -23.65 18.71
C TYR A 213 -2.90 -22.24 18.35
N PHE A 214 -3.87 -22.12 17.45
CA PHE A 214 -4.44 -20.82 17.05
C PHE A 214 -5.32 -20.19 18.15
N GLU A 215 -6.00 -20.99 18.98
CA GLU A 215 -6.71 -20.47 20.16
C GLU A 215 -5.73 -19.87 21.18
N ASP A 216 -4.64 -20.56 21.49
CA ASP A 216 -3.59 -20.07 22.40
C ASP A 216 -2.95 -18.78 21.87
N GLU A 217 -2.76 -18.65 20.56
CA GLU A 217 -2.28 -17.41 19.92
C GLU A 217 -3.28 -16.25 20.06
N ASN A 218 -4.56 -16.48 19.79
CA ASN A 218 -5.60 -15.46 19.88
C ASN A 218 -5.77 -14.92 21.32
N VAL A 219 -5.53 -15.74 22.33
CA VAL A 219 -5.59 -15.32 23.75
C VAL A 219 -4.35 -14.52 24.15
N ALA A 220 -3.18 -14.84 23.59
CA ALA A 220 -1.94 -14.12 23.88
C ALA A 220 -1.84 -12.78 23.11
N ALA A 221 -2.48 -12.67 21.96
CA ALA A 221 -2.55 -11.45 21.18
C ALA A 221 -3.65 -10.53 21.73
N THR A 222 -3.33 -9.29 22.06
CA THR A 222 -4.30 -8.28 22.53
C THR A 222 -5.46 -8.15 21.51
N PRO A 223 -6.72 -7.80 21.88
CA PRO A 223 -7.92 -7.97 21.03
C PRO A 223 -7.96 -7.17 19.72
N GLN A 224 -6.89 -6.48 19.34
CA GLN A 224 -6.71 -5.84 18.03
C GLN A 224 -6.04 -6.75 17.00
N SER A 225 -5.42 -7.86 17.42
CA SER A 225 -4.90 -8.91 16.55
C SER A 225 -6.01 -9.91 16.28
N GLY A 226 -7.02 -9.48 15.54
CA GLY A 226 -8.09 -10.37 15.08
C GLY A 226 -7.49 -11.56 14.35
N VAL A 227 -7.99 -12.75 14.68
CA VAL A 227 -8.04 -13.96 13.85
C VAL A 227 -7.72 -13.62 12.40
N VAL A 228 -6.76 -14.32 11.78
CA VAL A 228 -6.67 -14.34 10.31
C VAL A 228 -8.08 -14.64 9.82
N ASP A 229 -8.80 -13.61 9.39
CA ASP A 229 -10.14 -13.78 8.89
C ASP A 229 -9.94 -14.59 7.62
N THR A 230 -10.19 -15.89 7.72
CA THR A 230 -10.15 -16.79 6.58
C THR A 230 -11.22 -16.40 5.56
N ARG A 231 -12.13 -15.46 5.89
CA ARG A 231 -12.96 -14.75 4.90
C ARG A 231 -12.21 -13.65 4.13
N ALA A 232 -11.20 -12.99 4.69
CA ALA A 232 -10.29 -12.12 3.92
C ALA A 232 -9.39 -12.94 2.97
N ALA A 233 -9.06 -14.18 3.34
CA ALA A 233 -8.52 -15.18 2.41
C ALA A 233 -9.53 -15.61 1.32
N GLY A 234 -10.82 -15.32 1.51
CA GLY A 234 -11.88 -15.53 0.51
C GLY A 234 -11.80 -14.59 -0.70
N GLU A 235 -10.99 -13.52 -0.62
CA GLU A 235 -10.63 -12.66 -1.77
C GLU A 235 -9.22 -12.99 -2.31
N MET A 236 -8.63 -14.13 -1.93
CA MET A 236 -7.48 -14.63 -2.67
C MET A 236 -7.94 -15.08 -4.06
N ALA A 237 -7.25 -14.62 -5.09
CA ALA A 237 -7.43 -15.14 -6.45
C ALA A 237 -7.04 -16.64 -6.58
N VAL A 238 -6.46 -17.21 -5.52
CA VAL A 238 -5.91 -18.57 -5.45
C VAL A 238 -6.73 -19.39 -4.45
N GLY A 239 -7.32 -20.49 -4.90
CA GLY A 239 -8.17 -21.34 -4.06
C GLY A 239 -7.36 -22.15 -3.04
N LEU A 240 -7.99 -22.61 -1.94
CA LEU A 240 -7.32 -23.46 -0.93
C LEU A 240 -6.67 -24.71 -1.53
N ALA A 241 -7.24 -25.27 -2.61
CA ALA A 241 -6.68 -26.41 -3.32
C ALA A 241 -5.41 -26.09 -4.13
N GLU A 242 -5.23 -24.84 -4.54
CA GLU A 242 -4.02 -24.37 -5.22
C GLU A 242 -2.93 -24.03 -4.20
N VAL A 243 -3.32 -23.50 -3.03
CA VAL A 243 -2.42 -23.24 -1.89
C VAL A 243 -1.97 -24.54 -1.22
N ILE A 244 -2.88 -25.50 -1.07
CA ILE A 244 -2.65 -26.80 -0.42
C ILE A 244 -3.12 -27.91 -1.36
N PRO A 245 -2.24 -28.38 -2.28
CA PRO A 245 -2.60 -29.38 -3.28
C PRO A 245 -2.94 -30.75 -2.69
N ASP A 246 -2.29 -31.12 -1.59
CA ASP A 246 -2.49 -32.41 -0.93
C ASP A 246 -3.87 -32.49 -0.25
N PRO A 247 -4.67 -33.55 -0.52
CA PRO A 247 -6.03 -33.65 -0.01
C PRO A 247 -6.10 -33.91 1.50
N SER A 248 -5.15 -34.67 2.07
CA SER A 248 -5.12 -34.98 3.50
C SER A 248 -4.77 -33.74 4.32
N GLN A 249 -3.75 -33.02 3.89
CA GLN A 249 -3.35 -31.72 4.44
C GLN A 249 -4.49 -30.70 4.34
N ARG A 250 -5.21 -30.65 3.22
CA ARG A 250 -6.36 -29.75 3.06
C ARG A 250 -7.48 -30.06 4.05
N GLU A 251 -7.77 -31.33 4.28
CA GLU A 251 -8.82 -31.74 5.22
C GLU A 251 -8.48 -31.33 6.67
N VAL A 252 -7.21 -31.36 7.06
CA VAL A 252 -6.75 -30.85 8.37
C VAL A 252 -7.17 -29.38 8.56
N VAL A 253 -6.90 -28.52 7.57
CA VAL A 253 -7.24 -27.09 7.64
C VAL A 253 -8.76 -26.91 7.73
N LEU A 254 -9.52 -27.62 6.90
CA LEU A 254 -10.98 -27.54 6.91
C LEU A 254 -11.58 -28.00 8.24
N ARG A 255 -11.03 -29.04 8.88
CA ARG A 255 -11.49 -29.52 10.20
C ARG A 255 -11.07 -28.57 11.32
N ALA A 256 -9.85 -28.04 11.29
CA ALA A 256 -9.39 -27.04 12.26
C ALA A 256 -10.24 -25.76 12.21
N GLN A 257 -10.56 -25.27 11.02
CA GLN A 257 -11.45 -24.11 10.84
C GLN A 257 -12.85 -24.37 11.40
N ARG A 258 -13.41 -25.57 11.19
CA ARG A 258 -14.70 -25.97 11.78
C ARG A 258 -14.66 -25.99 13.30
N ALA A 259 -13.58 -26.50 13.89
CA ALA A 259 -13.39 -26.52 15.35
C ALA A 259 -13.36 -25.10 15.93
N LEU A 260 -12.56 -24.21 15.34
CA LEU A 260 -12.47 -22.80 15.74
C LEU A 260 -13.80 -22.05 15.59
N ALA A 261 -14.54 -22.29 14.51
CA ALA A 261 -15.85 -21.67 14.28
C ALA A 261 -16.92 -22.16 15.29
N GLY A 262 -16.82 -23.41 15.76
CA GLY A 262 -17.72 -23.98 16.77
C GLY A 262 -17.49 -23.47 18.20
N CYS A 263 -16.32 -22.88 18.48
CA CYS A 263 -15.98 -22.27 19.77
C CYS A 263 -16.45 -20.81 19.92
N MET A 264 -16.86 -20.14 18.83
CA MET A 264 -17.35 -18.76 18.87
C MET A 264 -18.83 -18.74 19.31
N PRO A 265 -19.21 -18.05 20.41
CA PRO A 265 -20.61 -17.89 20.75
C PRO A 265 -21.34 -17.10 19.64
N GLU A 266 -22.54 -17.54 19.26
CA GLU A 266 -23.41 -16.83 18.32
C GLU A 266 -23.80 -15.47 18.91
N ASP A 267 -23.02 -14.43 18.61
CA ASP A 267 -23.35 -13.06 18.96
C ASP A 267 -24.55 -12.57 18.13
N GLY A 268 -25.71 -12.53 18.80
CA GLY A 268 -26.61 -11.39 18.70
C GLY A 268 -27.72 -11.47 17.66
N GLN A 269 -28.68 -12.36 17.87
CA GLN A 269 -30.08 -12.07 17.49
C GLN A 269 -30.59 -10.92 18.37
N VAL A 270 -30.40 -9.68 17.91
CA VAL A 270 -31.04 -8.50 18.50
C VAL A 270 -32.52 -8.49 18.10
N ARG A 271 -33.38 -8.69 19.10
CA ARG A 271 -34.79 -8.25 19.07
C ARG A 271 -34.88 -6.84 19.64
#